data_AF-A0A961P6K6-F1
#
_entry.id   AF-A0A961P6K6-F1
#
_cell.length_a   1.000
_cell.length_b   1.000
_cell.length_c   1.000
_cell.angle_alpha   90.00
_cell.angle_beta   90.00
_cell.angle_gamma   90.00
#
_symmetry.space_group_name_H-M   'P 1'
#
loop_
_entity.id
_entity.type
_entity.pdbx_description
1 polymer ?
#
loop_
_entity_poly.entity_id
_entity_poly.type
_entity_poly.pdbx_seq_one_letter_code
_entity_poly.pdbx_strand_id
1 'polypeptide(L)'
;MRWTASILGAWAAIWMLTELPRVLPVAWWFAAGEIHVEDARRGECPRMTFARDINGDFHANWTVTLLRQGSSGAFYTYRTFRGSNDYRPGNALPDDLDLCWWVWSDTIDLIPGIYRVNTLWRLHVGVTVRDVRRTSNQFEVRP
;
A
#
# COMPACT_ATOMS: atom_id res chain seq x y z
N MET A 1 27.40 4.82 45.04
CA MET A 1 27.42 4.03 43.79
C MET A 1 26.03 3.61 43.25
N ARG A 2 24.92 3.71 44.02
CA ARG A 2 23.58 3.32 43.52
C ARG A 2 22.92 4.37 42.60
N TRP A 3 23.23 5.65 42.80
CA TRP A 3 22.61 6.76 42.05
C TRP A 3 23.02 6.83 40.57
N THR A 4 24.29 6.55 40.28
CA THR A 4 24.80 6.47 38.89
C THR A 4 24.14 5.34 38.12
N ALA A 5 23.94 4.17 38.75
CA ALA A 5 23.24 3.05 38.13
C ALA A 5 21.77 3.39 37.81
N SER A 6 21.07 4.10 38.69
CA SER A 6 19.68 4.55 38.44
C SER A 6 19.58 5.54 37.27
N ILE A 7 20.52 6.48 37.17
CA ILE A 7 20.56 7.45 36.07
C ILE A 7 20.84 6.75 34.73
N LEU A 8 21.83 5.87 34.70
CA LEU A 8 22.14 5.10 33.48
C LEU A 8 20.95 4.23 33.07
N GLY A 9 20.27 3.60 34.02
CA GLY A 9 19.05 2.84 33.77
C GLY A 9 17.93 3.70 33.19
N ALA A 10 17.70 4.90 33.73
CA ALA A 10 16.68 5.82 33.22
C ALA A 10 17.00 6.29 31.79
N TRP A 11 18.26 6.64 31.50
CA TRP A 11 18.67 7.03 30.15
C TRP A 11 18.56 5.87 29.15
N ALA A 12 18.93 4.65 29.55
CA ALA A 12 18.76 3.47 28.72
C ALA A 12 17.27 3.22 28.40
N ALA A 13 16.37 3.39 29.37
CA ALA A 13 14.93 3.24 29.17
C ALA A 13 14.36 4.31 28.20
N ILE A 14 14.77 5.58 28.37
CA ILE A 14 14.37 6.66 27.46
C ILE A 14 14.86 6.37 26.04
N TRP A 15 16.13 6.01 25.88
CA TRP A 15 16.71 5.69 24.58
C TRP A 15 15.97 4.51 23.91
N MET A 16 15.70 3.45 24.66
CA MET A 16 14.96 2.29 24.17
C MET A 16 13.53 2.64 23.72
N LEU A 17 12.83 3.49 24.49
CA LEU A 17 11.49 3.98 24.12
C LEU A 17 11.50 4.84 22.85
N THR A 18 12.54 5.65 22.65
CA THR A 18 12.67 6.47 21.44
C THR A 18 13.02 5.67 20.19
N GLU A 19 13.74 4.55 20.34
CA GLU A 19 14.14 3.70 19.23
C GLU A 19 13.11 2.61 18.90
N LEU A 20 12.21 2.26 19.84
CA LEU A 20 11.20 1.22 19.66
C LEU A 20 10.41 1.31 18.33
N PRO A 21 9.90 2.49 17.91
CA PRO A 21 9.15 2.62 16.66
C PRO A 21 9.99 2.28 15.41
N ARG A 22 11.32 2.39 15.49
CA ARG A 22 12.22 2.04 14.40
C ARG A 22 12.46 0.53 14.26
N VAL A 23 12.12 -0.25 15.27
CA VAL A 23 12.31 -1.71 15.26
C VAL A 23 11.00 -2.47 15.05
N LEU A 24 9.86 -1.81 15.29
CA LEU A 24 8.55 -2.44 15.07
C LEU A 24 8.32 -2.74 13.58
N PRO A 25 7.70 -3.89 13.26
CA PRO A 25 7.34 -4.25 11.90
C PRO A 25 6.26 -3.31 11.36
N VAL A 26 6.25 -3.09 10.04
CA VAL A 26 5.26 -2.20 9.40
C VAL A 26 3.81 -2.64 9.64
N ALA A 27 3.57 -3.94 9.85
CA ALA A 27 2.28 -4.52 10.19
C ALA A 27 1.69 -3.98 11.50
N TRP A 28 2.52 -3.42 12.38
CA TRP A 28 2.06 -2.74 13.59
C TRP A 28 1.20 -1.49 13.29
N TRP A 29 1.36 -0.90 12.10
CA TRP A 29 0.54 0.22 11.64
C TRP A 29 -0.39 -0.21 10.52
N PHE A 30 0.12 -0.97 9.57
CA PHE A 30 -0.61 -1.32 8.35
C PHE A 30 -0.29 -2.74 7.89
N ALA A 31 -1.27 -3.62 8.01
CA ALA A 31 -1.23 -4.95 7.44
C ALA A 31 -1.98 -4.96 6.11
N ALA A 32 -1.24 -4.85 5.01
CA ALA A 32 -1.81 -4.97 3.67
C ALA A 32 -1.96 -6.45 3.29
N GLY A 33 -3.18 -6.88 2.96
CA GLY A 33 -3.45 -8.21 2.42
C GLY A 33 -3.02 -8.35 0.95
N GLU A 34 -3.57 -9.37 0.31
CA GLU A 34 -3.41 -9.59 -1.13
C GLU A 34 -4.35 -8.69 -1.92
N ILE A 35 -3.90 -8.29 -3.11
CA ILE A 35 -4.73 -7.57 -4.08
C ILE A 35 -5.18 -8.58 -5.12
N HIS A 36 -6.48 -8.72 -5.31
CA HIS A 36 -7.03 -9.47 -6.42
C HIS A 36 -7.85 -8.54 -7.32
N VAL A 37 -7.62 -8.61 -8.62
CA VAL A 37 -8.33 -7.82 -9.63
C VAL A 37 -9.00 -8.80 -10.59
N GLU A 38 -10.29 -8.59 -10.82
CA GLU A 38 -11.08 -9.40 -11.76
C GLU A 38 -10.79 -8.97 -13.21
N ASP A 39 -11.11 -9.87 -14.15
CA ASP A 39 -11.16 -9.51 -15.56
C ASP A 39 -12.27 -8.48 -15.82
N ALA A 40 -12.11 -7.66 -16.85
CA ALA A 40 -13.09 -6.63 -17.21
C ALA A 40 -13.19 -6.43 -18.73
N ARG A 41 -14.20 -5.71 -19.19
CA ARG A 41 -14.25 -5.24 -20.58
C ARG A 41 -13.59 -3.88 -20.72
N ARG A 42 -13.22 -3.52 -21.95
CA ARG A 42 -12.70 -2.20 -22.24
C ARG A 42 -13.68 -1.11 -21.80
N GLY A 43 -13.15 -0.11 -21.10
CA GLY A 43 -13.93 1.02 -20.59
C GLY A 43 -14.63 0.75 -19.26
N GLU A 44 -14.61 -0.48 -18.76
CA GLU A 44 -15.06 -0.80 -17.40
C GLU A 44 -13.90 -0.65 -16.42
N CYS A 45 -14.23 -0.30 -15.18
CA CYS A 45 -13.30 -0.34 -14.06
C CYS A 45 -13.26 -1.77 -13.51
N PRO A 46 -12.13 -2.51 -13.62
CA PRO A 46 -12.05 -3.85 -13.07
C PRO A 46 -12.35 -3.87 -11.57
N ARG A 47 -13.29 -4.72 -11.16
CA ARG A 47 -13.57 -4.95 -9.75
C ARG A 47 -12.35 -5.54 -9.07
N MET A 48 -12.18 -5.22 -7.80
CA MET A 48 -11.04 -5.71 -7.05
C MET A 48 -11.41 -6.04 -5.61
N THR A 49 -10.64 -6.94 -5.02
CA THR A 49 -10.71 -7.23 -3.59
C THR A 49 -9.35 -6.98 -2.97
N PHE A 50 -9.38 -6.37 -1.80
CA PHE A 50 -8.20 -6.09 -1.00
C PHE A 50 -8.62 -6.02 0.46
N ALA A 51 -8.00 -6.84 1.30
CA ALA A 51 -8.17 -6.76 2.75
C ALA A 51 -7.02 -5.94 3.36
N ARG A 52 -7.33 -5.11 4.34
CA ARG A 52 -6.32 -4.36 5.09
C ARG A 52 -6.75 -4.13 6.54
N ASP A 53 -5.76 -4.15 7.42
CA ASP A 53 -5.92 -3.68 8.80
C ASP A 53 -5.07 -2.43 9.02
N ILE A 54 -5.71 -1.38 9.53
CA ILE A 54 -5.06 -0.14 9.95
C ILE A 54 -5.06 -0.14 11.47
N ASN A 55 -3.91 -0.47 12.05
CA ASN A 55 -3.73 -0.66 13.48
C ASN A 55 -3.33 0.63 14.21
N GLY A 56 -2.87 1.64 13.48
CA GLY A 56 -2.53 2.95 14.03
C GLY A 56 -2.57 4.04 12.98
N ASP A 57 -2.56 5.29 13.44
CA ASP A 57 -2.61 6.46 12.56
C ASP A 57 -1.30 6.65 11.80
N PHE A 58 -1.40 6.95 10.51
CA PHE A 58 -0.26 7.36 9.69
C PHE A 58 -0.69 8.14 8.43
N HIS A 59 0.21 8.95 7.91
CA HIS A 59 0.08 9.52 6.56
C HIS A 59 0.81 8.62 5.57
N ALA A 60 0.25 8.34 4.39
CA ALA A 60 0.98 7.59 3.38
C ALA A 60 0.86 8.17 1.97
N ASN A 61 1.99 8.19 1.27
CA ASN A 61 2.04 8.38 -0.17
C ASN A 61 1.89 7.02 -0.84
N TRP A 62 0.96 6.89 -1.78
CA TRP A 62 0.77 5.67 -2.54
C TRP A 62 1.17 5.87 -4.00
N THR A 63 1.66 4.80 -4.62
CA THR A 63 1.98 4.74 -6.05
C THR A 63 1.39 3.44 -6.59
N VAL A 64 0.49 3.55 -7.57
CA VAL A 64 -0.08 2.41 -8.28
C VAL A 64 0.50 2.37 -9.69
N THR A 65 1.18 1.29 -10.03
CA THR A 65 1.72 1.05 -11.37
C THR A 65 0.93 -0.05 -12.04
N LEU A 66 0.26 0.29 -13.13
CA LEU A 66 -0.35 -0.69 -14.03
C LEU A 66 0.72 -1.20 -14.99
N LEU A 67 0.93 -2.50 -14.96
CA LEU A 67 1.85 -3.20 -15.84
C LEU A 67 1.04 -3.95 -16.89
N ARG A 68 1.41 -3.81 -18.16
CA ARG A 68 0.81 -4.57 -19.26
C ARG A 68 1.79 -5.61 -19.77
N GLN A 69 1.28 -6.77 -20.14
CA GLN A 69 2.09 -7.80 -20.77
C GLN A 69 2.35 -7.44 -22.24
N GLY A 70 3.62 -7.41 -22.64
CA GLY A 70 4.03 -7.24 -24.03
C GLY A 70 3.98 -8.56 -24.81
N SER A 71 4.26 -8.50 -26.11
CA SER A 71 4.27 -9.67 -27.00
C SER A 71 5.29 -10.74 -26.61
N SER A 72 6.37 -10.37 -25.92
CA SER A 72 7.37 -11.30 -25.39
C SER A 72 6.93 -12.01 -24.10
N GLY A 73 5.74 -11.71 -23.57
CA GLY A 73 5.29 -12.16 -22.27
C GLY A 73 5.84 -11.36 -21.08
N ALA A 74 6.79 -10.44 -21.31
CA ALA A 74 7.32 -9.56 -20.27
C ALA A 74 6.36 -8.43 -19.92
N PHE A 75 6.31 -8.04 -18.65
CA PHE A 75 5.50 -6.91 -18.17
C PHE A 75 6.28 -5.60 -18.27
N TYR A 76 5.64 -4.57 -18.83
CA TYR A 76 6.17 -3.20 -18.87
C TYR A 76 5.21 -2.22 -18.21
N THR A 77 5.73 -1.09 -17.71
CA THR A 77 4.90 -0.03 -17.14
C THR A 77 4.01 0.58 -18.21
N TYR A 78 2.71 0.39 -18.07
CA TYR A 78 1.71 0.99 -18.95
C TYR A 78 1.30 2.37 -18.44
N ARG A 79 0.95 2.47 -17.15
CA ARG A 79 0.55 3.74 -16.52
C ARG A 79 0.94 3.76 -15.04
N THR A 80 1.16 4.94 -14.48
CA THR A 80 1.42 5.11 -13.04
C THR A 80 0.59 6.24 -12.47
N PHE A 81 -0.04 5.96 -11.33
CA PHE A 81 -0.86 6.88 -10.56
C PHE A 81 -0.22 7.09 -9.18
N ARG A 82 -0.42 8.28 -8.62
CA ARG A 82 0.13 8.65 -7.31
C ARG A 82 -0.87 9.50 -6.57
N GLY A 83 -0.83 9.38 -5.26
CA GLY A 83 -1.55 10.26 -4.36
C GLY A 83 -1.08 10.07 -2.93
N SER A 84 -1.77 10.69 -2.00
CA SER A 84 -1.51 10.56 -0.58
C SER A 84 -2.82 10.63 0.19
N ASN A 85 -2.85 9.97 1.35
CA ASN A 85 -4.02 9.94 2.22
C ASN A 85 -3.59 9.80 3.69
N ASP A 86 -4.44 10.27 4.59
CA ASP A 86 -4.37 9.96 6.01
C ASP A 86 -5.14 8.67 6.31
N TYR A 87 -4.50 7.75 7.02
CA TYR A 87 -5.06 6.45 7.40
C TYR A 87 -5.23 6.42 8.91
N ARG A 88 -6.42 6.04 9.35
CA ARG A 88 -6.77 5.88 10.77
C ARG A 88 -7.47 4.55 11.00
N PRO A 89 -7.37 3.96 12.19
CA PRO A 89 -8.20 2.83 12.57
C PRO A 89 -9.68 3.15 12.35
N GLY A 90 -10.39 2.25 11.67
CA GLY A 90 -11.80 2.44 11.28
C GLY A 90 -12.01 2.99 9.87
N ASN A 91 -10.99 3.46 9.16
CA ASN A 91 -11.12 3.82 7.74
C ASN A 91 -11.39 2.57 6.88
N ALA A 92 -12.65 2.39 6.48
CA ALA A 92 -13.08 1.29 5.63
C ALA A 92 -12.72 1.50 4.15
N LEU A 93 -12.77 0.42 3.39
CA LEU A 93 -12.84 0.45 1.93
C LEU A 93 -14.32 0.55 1.51
N PRO A 94 -14.62 1.09 0.32
CA PRO A 94 -15.97 1.00 -0.24
C PRO A 94 -16.38 -0.46 -0.48
N ASP A 95 -17.68 -0.74 -0.45
CA ASP A 95 -18.23 -2.08 -0.68
C ASP A 95 -18.02 -2.54 -2.14
N ASP A 96 -18.01 -1.61 -3.07
CA ASP A 96 -17.83 -1.79 -4.52
C ASP A 96 -16.43 -1.35 -4.98
N LEU A 97 -15.40 -1.86 -4.29
CA LEU A 97 -14.02 -1.53 -4.61
C LEU A 97 -13.65 -1.93 -6.05
N ASP A 98 -13.17 -0.95 -6.81
CA ASP A 98 -12.67 -1.15 -8.17
C ASP A 98 -11.32 -0.44 -8.39
N LEU A 99 -10.71 -0.74 -9.54
CA LEU A 99 -9.40 -0.18 -9.90
C LEU A 99 -9.44 1.34 -10.11
N CYS A 100 -10.59 1.91 -10.51
CA CYS A 100 -10.76 3.34 -10.73
C CYS A 100 -10.71 4.12 -9.42
N TRP A 101 -11.46 3.66 -8.41
CA TRP A 101 -11.35 4.15 -7.04
C TRP A 101 -9.92 3.98 -6.52
N TRP A 102 -9.31 2.82 -6.76
CA TRP A 102 -7.97 2.50 -6.27
C TRP A 102 -6.87 3.44 -6.77
N VAL A 103 -7.00 3.92 -8.00
CA VAL A 103 -6.04 4.86 -8.60
C VAL A 103 -6.48 6.32 -8.50
N TRP A 104 -7.60 6.59 -7.83
CA TRP A 104 -8.26 7.90 -7.76
C TRP A 104 -8.53 8.49 -9.14
N SER A 105 -9.31 7.78 -9.96
CA SER A 105 -9.71 8.26 -11.28
C SER A 105 -11.12 7.80 -11.59
N ASP A 106 -11.92 8.65 -12.24
CA ASP A 106 -13.29 8.28 -12.64
C ASP A 106 -13.31 7.20 -13.72
N THR A 107 -12.26 7.11 -14.55
CA THR A 107 -12.16 6.14 -15.65
C THR A 107 -10.72 5.74 -15.92
N ILE A 108 -10.53 4.49 -16.35
CA ILE A 108 -9.24 4.01 -16.86
C ILE A 108 -9.49 3.31 -18.20
N ASP A 109 -9.29 4.01 -19.32
CA ASP A 109 -9.36 3.40 -20.66
C ASP A 109 -8.16 2.47 -20.88
N LEU A 110 -8.31 1.23 -20.39
CA LEU A 110 -7.38 0.13 -20.65
C LEU A 110 -7.70 -0.48 -22.00
N ILE A 111 -6.69 -0.55 -22.86
CA ILE A 111 -6.78 -1.31 -24.10
C ILE A 111 -6.82 -2.81 -23.80
N PRO A 112 -7.38 -3.65 -24.69
CA PRO A 112 -7.40 -5.09 -24.47
C PRO A 112 -6.00 -5.69 -24.26
N GLY A 113 -5.89 -6.65 -23.34
CA GLY A 113 -4.66 -7.34 -23.01
C GLY A 113 -4.59 -7.79 -21.55
N ILE A 114 -3.45 -8.38 -21.18
CA ILE A 114 -3.20 -8.90 -19.83
C ILE A 114 -2.43 -7.86 -19.01
N TYR A 115 -2.89 -7.65 -17.79
CA TYR A 115 -2.37 -6.65 -16.86
C TYR A 115 -2.09 -7.24 -15.49
N ARG A 116 -1.28 -6.51 -14.70
CA ARG A 116 -1.19 -6.67 -13.24
C ARG A 116 -0.95 -5.32 -12.60
N VAL A 117 -1.31 -5.19 -11.33
CA VAL A 117 -1.18 -3.96 -10.54
C VAL A 117 -0.04 -4.13 -9.54
N ASN A 118 0.85 -3.15 -9.48
CA ASN A 118 1.79 -2.99 -8.38
C ASN A 118 1.38 -1.77 -7.55
N THR A 119 1.24 -1.94 -6.24
CA THR A 119 0.96 -0.83 -5.32
C THR A 119 2.08 -0.72 -4.29
N LEU A 120 2.62 0.48 -4.15
CA LEU A 120 3.58 0.87 -3.12
C LEU A 120 2.92 1.90 -2.22
N TRP A 121 2.90 1.65 -0.91
CA TRP A 121 2.62 2.65 0.11
C TRP A 121 3.93 3.02 0.81
N ARG A 122 4.20 4.32 0.92
CA ARG A 122 5.26 4.88 1.77
C ARG A 122 4.60 5.54 2.97
N LEU A 123 4.65 4.84 4.09
CA LEU A 123 4.02 5.26 5.34
C LEU A 123 4.97 6.17 6.09
N HIS A 124 4.49 7.34 6.49
CA HIS A 124 5.18 8.29 7.35
C HIS A 124 4.66 8.12 8.77
N VAL A 125 5.48 7.51 9.61
CA VAL A 125 5.16 7.22 11.02
C VAL A 125 6.18 7.97 11.89
N GLY A 126 5.76 9.10 12.44
CA GLY A 126 6.66 10.01 13.14
C GLY A 126 7.79 10.48 12.21
N VAL A 127 9.04 10.20 12.59
CA VAL A 127 10.24 10.54 11.81
C VAL A 127 10.71 9.45 10.84
N THR A 128 9.99 8.32 10.78
CA THR A 128 10.41 7.14 10.00
C THR A 128 9.50 6.94 8.78
N VAL A 129 10.09 6.52 7.67
CA VAL A 129 9.34 6.12 6.46
C VAL A 129 9.45 4.61 6.25
N ARG A 130 8.32 3.96 5.95
CA ARG A 130 8.25 2.51 5.69
C ARG A 130 7.58 2.22 4.35
N ASP A 131 8.16 1.29 3.59
CA ASP A 131 7.59 0.83 2.32
C ASP A 131 6.75 -0.44 2.53
N VAL A 132 5.52 -0.44 2.02
CA VAL A 132 4.69 -1.64 1.86
C VAL A 132 4.41 -1.83 0.38
N ARG A 133 4.72 -3.01 -0.15
CA ARG A 133 4.52 -3.32 -1.57
C ARG A 133 3.60 -4.52 -1.74
N ARG A 134 2.67 -4.41 -2.68
CA ARG A 134 1.81 -5.52 -3.10
C ARG A 134 1.74 -5.57 -4.62
N THR A 135 1.64 -6.78 -5.13
CA THR A 135 1.40 -7.07 -6.55
C THR A 135 0.14 -7.90 -6.62
N SER A 136 -0.75 -7.58 -7.56
CA SER A 136 -1.97 -8.34 -7.79
C SER A 136 -1.72 -9.63 -8.56
N ASN A 137 -2.76 -10.45 -8.70
CA ASN A 137 -2.84 -11.42 -9.79
C ASN A 137 -2.75 -10.74 -11.17
N GLN A 138 -2.62 -11.56 -12.20
CA GLN A 138 -2.84 -11.12 -13.58
C GLN A 138 -4.33 -11.13 -13.89
N PHE A 139 -4.79 -10.14 -14.65
CA PHE A 139 -6.18 -10.01 -15.09
C PHE A 139 -6.22 -9.59 -16.56
N GLU A 140 -7.29 -9.95 -17.25
CA GLU A 140 -7.51 -9.67 -18.67
C GLU A 140 -8.51 -8.52 -18.85
N VAL A 141 -8.16 -7.58 -19.72
CA VAL A 141 -9.09 -6.62 -20.29
C VAL A 141 -9.50 -7.12 -21.67
N ARG A 142 -10.78 -7.39 -21.84
CA ARG A 142 -11.38 -7.91 -23.08
C ARG A 142 -11.91 -6.75 -23.94
N PRO A 143 -12.08 -6.96 -25.26
CA PRO A 143 -12.67 -5.97 -26.17
C PRO A 143 -14.03 -5.44 -25.71
#